data_AF-A0A3B0TJW5-F1
#
_entry.id   AF-A0A3B0TJW5-F1
#
_cell.length_a   1.000
_cell.length_b   1.000
_cell.length_c   1.000
_cell.angle_alpha   90.00
_cell.angle_beta   90.00
_cell.angle_gamma   90.00
#
_symmetry.space_group_name_H-M   'P 1'
#
loop_
_entity.id
_entity.type
_entity.pdbx_description
1 polymer ?
#
loop_
_entity_poly.entity_id
_entity_poly.type
_entity_poly.pdbx_seq_one_letter_code
_entity_poly.pdbx_strand_id
1 'polypeptide(L)'
;MSLLLDRLNFLARKNVGTFANGHGVTTNENRDWEDTYRNRWQHDKIVRSTHGVNCTGSCSWKIYVKGGIITWETQQTDYPRTRDDLPNHEPRGCQRGASYSWYIYSANRVKHPLVRSRLLKLWREARKSMAPVAAWASIVKDPKKRDSYTKIRGHGGFIRASWDEANEIIAAANAYTARNHGPDRVVGFSPIPAMSMVSYAAGSRYLSLMGGVCMSFYDWYCDLPPSSPMTWGEQTDVPESADWYNAGFLILWGSNVPQTRTPDAHFYSEVRYKGTKSVVVSPDYSEATKFSDMWLNPKQGTDAALSMAMGHVILREYHLDRQAEYFEDYCRKYTDMPMLVRLVKKDGHYIPERLVRASDFVKDLSEKNNPEWKTVALDANDKKFVAPQGSVGFRWGEDGQWNLEEKDGQGKEVKLQLSLILDEDHDAIADVGFPYFGNREHDHFEGTDHDSVLIRSVPAKQVKLRD
;
A
#
# COMPACT_ATOMS: atom_id res chain seq x y z
N MET A 1 -21.50 55.80 -12.78
CA MET A 1 -21.20 57.14 -12.24
C MET A 1 -19.83 57.55 -12.76
N SER A 2 -19.59 58.82 -13.08
CA SER A 2 -18.29 59.24 -13.63
C SER A 2 -17.28 59.42 -12.50
N LEU A 3 -16.26 58.56 -12.44
CA LEU A 3 -15.17 58.65 -11.44
C LEU A 3 -14.46 60.01 -11.49
N LEU A 4 -14.47 60.69 -12.64
CA LEU A 4 -13.92 62.03 -12.80
C LEU A 4 -14.79 63.07 -12.09
N LEU A 5 -16.12 62.99 -12.21
CA LEU A 5 -17.04 63.90 -11.53
C LEU A 5 -17.07 63.67 -10.01
N ASP A 6 -16.94 62.41 -9.56
CA ASP A 6 -16.85 62.06 -8.13
C ASP A 6 -15.57 62.57 -7.45
N ARG A 7 -14.51 62.81 -8.22
CA ARG A 7 -13.27 63.46 -7.74
C ARG A 7 -13.37 64.98 -7.73
N LEU A 8 -14.18 65.57 -8.61
CA LEU A 8 -14.41 67.02 -8.69
C LEU A 8 -15.48 67.50 -7.69
N ASN A 9 -16.24 66.59 -7.08
CA ASN A 9 -17.18 66.89 -6.00
C ASN A 9 -16.46 67.16 -4.66
N PHE A 10 -15.61 68.19 -4.64
CA PHE A 10 -14.71 68.57 -3.55
C PHE A 10 -15.43 68.96 -2.24
N LEU A 11 -16.74 69.25 -2.32
CA LEU A 11 -17.58 69.67 -1.19
C LEU A 11 -18.25 68.49 -0.48
N ALA A 12 -18.26 67.30 -1.07
CA ALA A 12 -18.76 66.10 -0.41
C ALA A 12 -17.72 65.60 0.61
N ARG A 13 -18.03 65.69 1.91
CA ARG A 13 -17.20 65.11 2.97
C ARG A 13 -17.16 63.58 2.83
N LYS A 14 -16.04 63.05 2.35
CA LYS A 14 -15.81 61.59 2.26
C LYS A 14 -15.48 60.95 3.62
N ASN A 15 -14.94 61.75 4.54
CA ASN A 15 -14.66 61.37 5.92
C ASN A 15 -15.93 61.49 6.76
N VAL A 16 -16.36 60.38 7.36
CA VAL A 16 -17.59 60.31 8.17
C VAL A 16 -17.33 60.17 9.67
N GLY A 17 -16.08 59.98 10.08
CA GLY A 17 -15.67 59.97 11.48
C GLY A 17 -14.17 59.73 11.64
N THR A 18 -13.66 59.99 12.83
CA THR A 18 -12.29 59.62 13.22
C THR A 18 -12.35 58.57 14.33
N PHE A 19 -11.39 57.66 14.36
CA PHE A 19 -11.22 56.68 15.43
C PHE A 19 -9.78 56.67 15.94
N ALA A 20 -9.54 56.02 17.09
CA ALA A 20 -8.23 55.92 17.74
C ALA A 20 -7.54 57.30 17.93
N ASN A 21 -8.22 58.23 18.62
CA ASN A 21 -7.71 59.59 18.92
C ASN A 21 -7.24 60.37 17.68
N GLY A 22 -7.93 60.21 16.55
CA GLY A 22 -7.60 60.89 15.30
C GLY A 22 -6.52 60.20 14.47
N HIS A 23 -6.01 59.04 14.90
CA HIS A 23 -5.08 58.24 14.10
C HIS A 23 -5.75 57.64 12.85
N GLY A 24 -7.02 57.24 12.98
CA GLY A 24 -7.79 56.64 11.90
C GLY A 24 -8.94 57.52 11.44
N VAL A 25 -9.31 57.36 10.16
CA VAL A 25 -10.47 58.00 9.55
C VAL A 25 -11.37 56.93 8.95
N THR A 26 -12.67 57.04 9.20
CA THR A 26 -13.70 56.23 8.55
C THR A 26 -14.20 56.99 7.32
N THR A 27 -14.26 56.31 6.19
CA THR A 27 -14.70 56.91 4.91
C THR A 27 -15.88 56.17 4.30
N ASN A 28 -16.75 56.89 3.61
CA ASN A 28 -17.82 56.30 2.78
C ASN A 28 -17.48 56.37 1.28
N GLU A 29 -16.21 56.12 0.92
CA GLU A 29 -15.79 56.11 -0.48
C GLU A 29 -16.39 54.93 -1.25
N ASN A 30 -16.59 55.13 -2.55
CA ASN A 30 -17.02 54.07 -3.46
C ASN A 30 -15.95 52.95 -3.51
N ARG A 31 -16.40 51.70 -3.40
CA ARG A 31 -15.57 50.49 -3.43
C ARG A 31 -16.01 49.51 -4.52
N ASP A 32 -16.67 50.00 -5.58
CA ASP A 32 -17.21 49.17 -6.67
C ASP A 32 -16.10 48.42 -7.43
N TRP A 33 -14.86 48.91 -7.40
CA TRP A 33 -13.70 48.23 -7.97
C TRP A 33 -13.50 46.80 -7.42
N GLU A 34 -14.00 46.51 -6.22
CA GLU A 34 -13.96 45.20 -5.58
C GLU A 34 -14.76 44.14 -6.35
N ASP A 35 -15.74 44.54 -7.17
CA ASP A 35 -16.49 43.63 -8.03
C ASP A 35 -15.59 42.89 -9.02
N THR A 36 -14.41 43.44 -9.34
CA THR A 36 -13.39 42.74 -10.15
C THR A 36 -13.03 41.38 -9.54
N TYR A 37 -12.78 41.33 -8.22
CA TYR A 37 -12.44 40.09 -7.53
C TYR A 37 -13.67 39.23 -7.24
N ARG A 38 -14.81 39.84 -6.91
CA ARG A 38 -16.08 39.11 -6.72
C ARG A 38 -16.47 38.35 -7.99
N ASN A 39 -16.40 39.02 -9.13
CA ASN A 39 -16.73 38.45 -10.44
C ASN A 39 -15.70 37.39 -10.88
N ARG A 40 -14.44 37.48 -10.43
CA ARG A 40 -13.46 36.40 -10.64
C ARG A 40 -13.83 35.13 -9.89
N TRP A 41 -14.29 35.24 -8.64
CA TRP A 41 -14.67 34.10 -7.79
C TRP A 41 -16.00 33.44 -8.18
N GLN A 42 -16.97 34.23 -8.64
CA GLN A 42 -18.23 33.72 -9.19
C GLN A 42 -17.97 32.71 -10.32
N HIS A 43 -18.80 31.70 -10.42
CA HIS A 43 -18.64 30.57 -11.33
C HIS A 43 -20.01 30.05 -11.76
N ASP A 44 -20.05 29.28 -12.84
CA ASP A 44 -21.29 28.80 -13.46
C ASP A 44 -21.86 27.60 -12.68
N LYS A 45 -20.99 26.67 -12.28
CA LYS A 45 -21.35 25.46 -11.53
C LYS A 45 -20.15 24.83 -10.82
N ILE A 46 -20.45 23.94 -9.89
CA ILE A 46 -19.50 23.04 -9.23
C ILE A 46 -19.87 21.60 -9.56
N VAL A 47 -18.88 20.79 -9.91
CA VAL A 47 -19.04 19.35 -10.17
C VAL A 47 -18.19 18.56 -9.18
N ARG A 48 -18.74 17.50 -8.58
CA ARG A 48 -17.96 16.59 -7.75
C ARG A 48 -17.07 15.70 -8.63
N SER A 49 -15.79 15.63 -8.31
CA SER A 49 -14.87 14.68 -8.93
C SER A 49 -13.75 14.27 -7.96
N THR A 50 -12.82 13.44 -8.43
CA THR A 50 -11.63 13.00 -7.68
C THR A 50 -10.45 12.80 -8.64
N HIS A 51 -9.30 12.40 -8.10
CA HIS A 51 -8.07 12.20 -8.86
C HIS A 51 -7.73 10.71 -8.99
N GLY A 52 -7.80 10.17 -10.21
CA GLY A 52 -7.41 8.79 -10.53
C GLY A 52 -5.90 8.61 -10.60
N VAL A 53 -5.20 8.85 -9.49
CA VAL A 53 -3.75 8.75 -9.34
C VAL A 53 -3.39 7.91 -8.11
N ASN A 54 -2.32 7.12 -8.18
CA ASN A 54 -1.90 6.24 -7.09
C ASN A 54 -1.28 7.06 -5.95
N CYS A 55 -2.14 7.64 -5.12
CA CYS A 55 -1.73 8.49 -4.02
C CYS A 55 -2.43 8.17 -2.71
N THR A 56 -3.24 7.10 -2.63
CA THR A 56 -4.11 6.68 -1.51
C THR A 56 -5.09 7.72 -0.94
N GLY A 57 -4.99 9.00 -1.33
CA GLY A 57 -5.74 10.08 -0.71
C GLY A 57 -7.25 10.01 -0.95
N SER A 58 -7.70 9.51 -2.11
CA SER A 58 -9.13 9.36 -2.46
C SER A 58 -9.98 10.61 -2.17
N CYS A 59 -9.40 11.79 -2.36
CA CYS A 59 -10.03 13.04 -1.94
C CYS A 59 -11.11 13.45 -2.96
N SER A 60 -12.29 13.82 -2.49
CA SER A 60 -13.36 14.41 -3.27
C SER A 60 -13.14 15.92 -3.43
N TRP A 61 -13.33 16.44 -4.64
CA TRP A 61 -13.10 17.84 -5.01
C TRP A 61 -14.34 18.49 -5.64
N LYS A 62 -14.46 19.80 -5.44
CA LYS A 62 -15.35 20.75 -6.09
C LYS A 62 -14.62 21.26 -7.33
N ILE A 63 -15.04 20.82 -8.52
CA ILE A 63 -14.48 21.30 -9.79
C ILE A 63 -15.31 22.50 -10.26
N TYR A 64 -14.67 23.66 -10.36
CA TYR A 64 -15.35 24.91 -10.74
C TYR A 64 -15.32 25.09 -12.26
N VAL A 65 -16.49 25.34 -12.82
CA VAL A 65 -16.66 25.71 -14.23
C VAL A 65 -17.07 27.18 -14.29
N LYS A 66 -16.36 27.98 -15.08
CA LYS A 66 -16.67 29.40 -15.31
C LYS A 66 -16.46 29.75 -16.78
N GLY A 67 -17.44 30.39 -17.41
CA GLY A 67 -17.41 30.66 -18.84
C GLY A 67 -17.36 29.37 -19.67
N GLY A 68 -17.99 28.29 -19.18
CA GLY A 68 -18.01 26.98 -19.84
C GLY A 68 -16.70 26.19 -19.81
N ILE A 69 -15.66 26.67 -19.12
CA ILE A 69 -14.38 25.96 -18.96
C ILE A 69 -14.10 25.64 -17.49
N ILE A 70 -13.43 24.51 -17.23
CA ILE A 70 -12.83 24.22 -15.92
C ILE A 70 -11.77 25.29 -15.60
N THR A 71 -11.86 25.91 -14.42
CA THR A 71 -10.94 26.99 -14.02
C THR A 71 -10.06 26.67 -12.82
N TRP A 72 -10.61 26.08 -11.76
CA TRP A 72 -9.87 25.66 -10.57
C TRP A 72 -10.66 24.59 -9.81
N GLU A 73 -10.07 24.03 -8.77
CA GLU A 73 -10.73 23.12 -7.83
C GLU A 73 -10.47 23.51 -6.36
N THR A 74 -11.43 23.21 -5.49
CA THR A 74 -11.26 23.23 -4.02
C THR A 74 -11.78 21.93 -3.45
N GLN A 75 -11.38 21.56 -2.24
CA GLN A 75 -11.83 20.30 -1.66
C GLN A 75 -13.34 20.29 -1.37
N GLN A 76 -13.93 19.11 -1.45
CA GLN A 76 -15.22 18.84 -0.80
C GLN A 76 -14.98 18.65 0.70
N THR A 77 -15.97 19.02 1.50
CA THR A 77 -15.91 18.97 2.97
C THR A 77 -17.10 18.25 3.57
N ASP A 78 -17.86 17.53 2.74
CA ASP A 78 -19.12 16.89 3.09
C ASP A 78 -19.02 15.36 3.13
N TYR A 79 -17.84 14.85 3.50
CA TYR A 79 -17.71 13.44 3.87
C TYR A 79 -18.66 13.14 5.04
N PRO A 80 -19.25 11.93 5.11
CA PRO A 80 -19.92 11.48 6.32
C PRO A 80 -19.01 11.69 7.53
N ARG A 81 -19.55 12.36 8.55
CA ARG A 81 -18.79 12.67 9.77
C ARG A 81 -18.38 11.39 10.48
N THR A 82 -17.22 11.43 11.12
CA THR A 82 -16.77 10.40 12.03
C THR A 82 -17.59 10.43 13.32
N ARG A 83 -17.29 9.52 14.25
CA ARG A 83 -17.82 9.59 15.62
C ARG A 83 -17.41 10.90 16.29
N ASP A 84 -18.16 11.32 17.31
CA ASP A 84 -17.92 12.61 18.00
C ASP A 84 -16.56 12.68 18.72
N ASP A 85 -15.97 11.53 19.06
CA ASP A 85 -14.64 11.42 19.69
C ASP A 85 -13.48 11.45 18.69
N LEU A 86 -13.77 11.50 17.38
CA LEU A 86 -12.80 11.49 16.29
C LEU A 86 -12.87 12.78 15.46
N PRO A 87 -11.73 13.33 15.01
CA PRO A 87 -11.74 14.41 14.04
C PRO A 87 -12.28 13.91 12.69
N ASN A 88 -12.97 14.79 11.97
CA ASN A 88 -13.51 14.47 10.66
C ASN A 88 -12.41 14.46 9.59
N HIS A 89 -12.63 13.76 8.49
CA HIS A 89 -11.70 13.70 7.36
C HIS A 89 -11.58 15.00 6.56
N GLU A 90 -12.57 15.90 6.63
CA GLU A 90 -12.55 17.12 5.83
C GLU A 90 -11.39 18.05 6.25
N PRO A 91 -10.73 18.75 5.30
CA PRO A 91 -11.03 18.81 3.86
C PRO A 91 -10.30 17.76 3.01
N ARG A 92 -9.39 16.96 3.58
CA ARG A 92 -8.39 16.18 2.82
C ARG A 92 -7.65 17.06 1.79
N GLY A 93 -7.25 16.47 0.66
CA GLY A 93 -6.58 17.14 -0.43
C GLY A 93 -5.06 17.27 -0.24
N CYS A 94 -4.39 17.73 -1.29
CA CYS A 94 -2.97 18.06 -1.26
C CYS A 94 -2.65 19.04 -2.40
N GLN A 95 -1.46 19.63 -2.36
CA GLN A 95 -0.97 20.58 -3.37
C GLN A 95 -0.92 20.00 -4.79
N ARG A 96 -0.73 18.67 -4.92
CA ARG A 96 -0.71 18.00 -6.23
C ARG A 96 -2.12 18.00 -6.83
N GLY A 97 -3.12 17.59 -6.04
CA GLY A 97 -4.52 17.62 -6.44
C GLY A 97 -5.03 19.04 -6.73
N ALA A 98 -4.65 20.02 -5.93
CA ALA A 98 -5.03 21.42 -6.12
C ALA A 98 -4.52 22.04 -7.45
N SER A 99 -3.56 21.40 -8.12
CA SER A 99 -2.98 21.85 -9.38
C SER A 99 -3.52 21.12 -10.61
N TYR A 100 -4.44 20.15 -10.44
CA TYR A 100 -4.81 19.23 -11.51
C TYR A 100 -5.53 19.91 -12.69
N SER A 101 -6.35 20.93 -12.42
CA SER A 101 -7.01 21.74 -13.46
C SER A 101 -6.05 22.33 -14.50
N TRP A 102 -4.77 22.53 -14.15
CA TRP A 102 -3.73 22.97 -15.09
C TRP A 102 -3.66 22.07 -16.33
N TYR A 103 -3.75 20.74 -16.16
CA TYR A 103 -3.54 19.78 -17.24
C TYR A 103 -4.56 19.89 -18.37
N ILE A 104 -5.80 20.34 -18.07
CA ILE A 104 -6.94 20.27 -19.00
C ILE A 104 -6.63 20.99 -20.31
N TYR A 105 -6.04 22.18 -20.23
CA TYR A 105 -5.73 23.03 -21.39
C TYR A 105 -4.24 23.37 -21.52
N SER A 106 -3.39 22.76 -20.70
CA SER A 106 -1.94 22.98 -20.75
C SER A 106 -1.33 22.69 -22.12
N ALA A 107 -0.14 23.23 -22.36
CA ALA A 107 0.65 22.96 -23.56
C ALA A 107 1.00 21.47 -23.73
N ASN A 108 0.94 20.67 -22.66
CA ASN A 108 1.27 19.24 -22.70
C ASN A 108 0.04 18.32 -22.85
N ARG A 109 -1.16 18.88 -23.06
CA ARG A 109 -2.38 18.08 -23.24
C ARG A 109 -2.34 17.28 -24.54
N VAL A 110 -2.51 15.96 -24.44
CA VAL A 110 -2.74 15.10 -25.62
C VAL A 110 -4.15 15.34 -26.14
N LYS A 111 -4.26 15.98 -27.32
CA LYS A 111 -5.54 16.39 -27.94
C LYS A 111 -6.06 15.42 -28.99
N HIS A 112 -5.16 14.64 -29.62
CA HIS A 112 -5.49 13.75 -30.73
C HIS A 112 -4.69 12.44 -30.61
N PRO A 113 -5.15 11.35 -31.24
CA PRO A 113 -4.32 10.18 -31.48
C PRO A 113 -3.04 10.58 -32.21
N LEU A 114 -1.91 10.11 -31.70
CA LEU A 114 -0.59 10.37 -32.27
C LEU A 114 0.05 9.04 -32.68
N VAL A 115 0.49 8.95 -33.93
CA VAL A 115 1.24 7.79 -34.44
C VAL A 115 2.60 8.26 -34.91
N ARG A 116 3.62 7.43 -34.75
CA ARG A 116 4.96 7.75 -35.23
C ARG A 116 4.96 7.80 -36.76
N SER A 117 5.42 8.91 -37.32
CA SER A 117 5.39 9.19 -38.77
C SER A 117 5.91 8.05 -39.63
N ARG A 118 7.04 7.43 -39.25
CA ARG A 118 7.62 6.30 -39.97
C ARG A 118 6.71 5.08 -40.02
N LEU A 119 6.08 4.72 -38.89
CA LEU A 119 5.10 3.64 -38.86
C LEU A 119 3.88 3.99 -39.71
N LEU A 120 3.37 5.22 -39.59
CA LEU A 120 2.18 5.63 -40.30
C LEU A 120 2.38 5.68 -41.83
N LYS A 121 3.56 6.09 -42.28
CA LYS A 121 3.93 6.05 -43.71
C LYS A 121 3.89 4.61 -44.25
N LEU A 122 4.48 3.67 -43.52
CA LEU A 122 4.46 2.25 -43.89
C LEU A 122 3.04 1.67 -43.89
N TRP A 123 2.25 2.02 -42.86
CA TRP A 123 0.87 1.60 -42.72
C TRP A 123 0.01 2.07 -43.90
N ARG A 124 0.02 3.38 -44.18
CA ARG A 124 -0.77 3.97 -45.27
C ARG A 124 -0.37 3.42 -46.63
N GLU A 125 0.93 3.17 -46.86
CA GLU A 125 1.38 2.56 -48.12
C GLU A 125 0.84 1.13 -48.27
N ALA A 126 0.97 0.30 -47.23
CA ALA A 126 0.46 -1.07 -47.27
C ALA A 126 -1.08 -1.12 -47.40
N ARG A 127 -1.80 -0.21 -46.74
CA ARG A 127 -3.28 -0.16 -46.78
C ARG A 127 -3.86 0.24 -48.13
N LYS A 128 -3.07 0.74 -49.08
CA LYS A 128 -3.53 0.99 -50.47
C LYS A 128 -3.98 -0.28 -51.20
N SER A 129 -3.37 -1.43 -50.88
CA SER A 129 -3.60 -2.69 -51.60
C SER A 129 -3.85 -3.89 -50.69
N MET A 130 -3.60 -3.78 -49.39
CA MET A 130 -3.72 -4.90 -48.45
C MET A 130 -4.81 -4.66 -47.40
N ALA A 131 -5.53 -5.73 -47.05
CA ALA A 131 -6.41 -5.76 -45.88
C ALA A 131 -5.62 -5.49 -44.59
N PRO A 132 -6.24 -4.97 -43.50
CA PRO A 132 -5.52 -4.46 -42.33
C PRO A 132 -4.51 -5.44 -41.70
N VAL A 133 -4.92 -6.69 -41.46
CA VAL A 133 -4.05 -7.72 -40.86
C VAL A 133 -2.89 -8.09 -41.80
N ALA A 134 -3.14 -8.16 -43.11
CA ALA A 134 -2.11 -8.41 -44.11
C ALA A 134 -1.14 -7.23 -44.26
N ALA A 135 -1.65 -6.00 -44.19
CA ALA A 135 -0.86 -4.77 -44.19
C ALA A 135 0.11 -4.77 -43.00
N TRP A 136 -0.38 -5.05 -41.79
CA TRP A 136 0.45 -5.17 -40.58
C TRP A 136 1.53 -6.25 -40.74
N ALA A 137 1.14 -7.45 -41.21
CA ALA A 137 2.06 -8.54 -41.47
C ALA A 137 3.21 -8.15 -42.41
N SER A 138 2.91 -7.41 -43.48
CA SER A 138 3.92 -6.94 -44.47
C SER A 138 4.96 -5.97 -43.90
N ILE A 139 4.64 -5.33 -42.76
CA ILE A 139 5.50 -4.38 -42.06
C ILE A 139 6.35 -5.11 -41.02
N VAL A 140 5.72 -5.91 -40.15
CA VAL A 140 6.42 -6.54 -39.02
C VAL A 140 7.27 -7.74 -39.40
N LYS A 141 6.95 -8.43 -40.51
CA LYS A 141 7.76 -9.54 -41.04
C LYS A 141 9.03 -9.08 -41.77
N ASP A 142 9.09 -7.83 -42.19
CA ASP A 142 10.27 -7.25 -42.84
C ASP A 142 11.15 -6.57 -41.78
N PRO A 143 12.35 -7.11 -41.47
CA PRO A 143 13.23 -6.55 -40.45
C PRO A 143 13.63 -5.10 -40.73
N LYS A 144 13.82 -4.72 -42.01
CA LYS A 144 14.21 -3.35 -42.37
C LYS A 144 13.07 -2.39 -42.11
N LYS A 145 11.83 -2.75 -42.47
CA LYS A 145 10.64 -1.92 -42.17
C LYS A 145 10.41 -1.81 -40.66
N ARG A 146 10.48 -2.93 -39.93
CA ARG A 146 10.34 -2.95 -38.46
C ARG A 146 11.36 -2.04 -37.78
N ASP A 147 12.64 -2.22 -38.10
CA ASP A 147 13.74 -1.44 -37.54
C ASP A 147 13.58 0.06 -37.81
N SER A 148 13.03 0.42 -38.98
CA SER A 148 12.89 1.82 -39.38
C SER A 148 12.07 2.65 -38.38
N TYR A 149 11.11 2.05 -37.66
CA TYR A 149 10.27 2.75 -36.69
C TYR A 149 10.52 2.34 -35.23
N THR A 150 11.06 1.14 -34.95
CA THR A 150 11.33 0.69 -33.57
C THR A 150 12.61 1.28 -32.99
N LYS A 151 13.70 1.38 -33.78
CA LYS A 151 15.00 1.91 -33.32
C LYS A 151 15.00 3.41 -33.01
N ILE A 152 13.95 4.13 -33.41
CA ILE A 152 13.81 5.58 -33.19
C ILE A 152 12.68 5.92 -32.21
N ARG A 153 12.24 4.95 -31.40
CA ARG A 153 11.36 5.20 -30.25
C ARG A 153 12.07 6.12 -29.25
N GLY A 154 11.40 7.19 -28.82
CA GLY A 154 12.01 8.25 -27.99
C GLY A 154 12.52 9.48 -28.76
N HIS A 155 12.67 9.42 -30.08
CA HIS A 155 13.25 10.51 -30.89
C HIS A 155 12.21 11.44 -31.55
N GLY A 156 11.02 11.60 -30.96
CA GLY A 156 9.94 12.42 -31.53
C GLY A 156 9.34 11.87 -32.83
N GLY A 157 8.91 12.77 -33.73
CA GLY A 157 8.35 12.42 -35.04
C GLY A 157 6.92 11.90 -35.01
N PHE A 158 6.12 12.32 -34.02
CA PHE A 158 4.68 12.03 -33.96
C PHE A 158 3.91 12.89 -34.95
N ILE A 159 2.90 12.29 -35.57
CA ILE A 159 1.93 12.98 -36.41
C ILE A 159 0.52 12.63 -35.96
N ARG A 160 -0.40 13.58 -36.14
CA ARG A 160 -1.82 13.41 -35.85
C ARG A 160 -2.42 12.31 -36.74
N ALA A 161 -3.16 11.41 -36.11
CA ALA A 161 -4.00 10.40 -36.76
C ALA A 161 -5.48 10.61 -36.39
N SER A 162 -6.38 9.91 -37.09
CA SER A 162 -7.77 9.77 -36.66
C SER A 162 -7.92 8.61 -35.68
N TRP A 163 -9.04 8.56 -34.95
CA TRP A 163 -9.38 7.40 -34.11
C TRP A 163 -9.54 6.13 -34.96
N ASP A 164 -10.19 6.21 -36.12
CA ASP A 164 -10.37 5.06 -37.01
C ASP A 164 -9.02 4.48 -37.46
N GLU A 165 -8.07 5.35 -37.85
CA GLU A 165 -6.75 4.91 -38.29
C GLU A 165 -5.94 4.27 -37.15
N ALA A 166 -5.97 4.87 -35.95
CA ALA A 166 -5.29 4.31 -34.78
C ALA A 166 -5.91 2.98 -34.33
N ASN A 167 -7.24 2.90 -34.28
CA ASN A 167 -7.96 1.69 -33.88
C ASN A 167 -7.76 0.54 -34.88
N GLU A 168 -7.78 0.81 -36.19
CA GLU A 168 -7.53 -0.22 -37.21
C GLU A 168 -6.10 -0.78 -37.10
N ILE A 169 -5.09 0.08 -36.88
CA ILE A 169 -3.70 -0.36 -36.66
C ILE A 169 -3.61 -1.26 -35.43
N ILE A 170 -4.17 -0.83 -34.30
CA ILE A 170 -4.11 -1.58 -33.02
C ILE A 170 -4.83 -2.93 -33.16
N ALA A 171 -6.05 -2.95 -33.71
CA ALA A 171 -6.81 -4.17 -33.92
C ALA A 171 -6.11 -5.15 -34.86
N ALA A 172 -5.54 -4.65 -35.98
CA ALA A 172 -4.78 -5.47 -36.91
C ALA A 172 -3.51 -6.06 -36.28
N ALA A 173 -2.79 -5.27 -35.47
CA ALA A 173 -1.61 -5.71 -34.75
C ALA A 173 -1.93 -6.80 -33.72
N ASN A 174 -3.02 -6.62 -32.96
CA ASN A 174 -3.46 -7.58 -31.94
C ASN A 174 -3.95 -8.87 -32.60
N ALA A 175 -4.80 -8.79 -33.63
CA ALA A 175 -5.29 -9.96 -34.35
C ALA A 175 -4.17 -10.75 -35.03
N TYR A 176 -3.21 -10.06 -35.66
CA TYR A 176 -2.02 -10.71 -36.21
C TYR A 176 -1.22 -11.44 -35.13
N THR A 177 -0.94 -10.76 -34.02
CA THR A 177 -0.10 -11.31 -32.93
C THR A 177 -0.77 -12.52 -32.30
N ALA A 178 -2.05 -12.39 -31.91
CA ALA A 178 -2.81 -13.47 -31.31
C ALA A 178 -2.87 -14.70 -32.22
N ARG A 179 -3.12 -14.50 -33.53
CA ARG A 179 -3.23 -15.61 -34.50
C ARG A 179 -1.91 -16.33 -34.76
N ASN A 180 -0.78 -15.62 -34.82
CA ASN A 180 0.49 -16.21 -35.25
C ASN A 180 1.39 -16.64 -34.08
N HIS A 181 1.17 -16.10 -32.87
CA HIS A 181 2.06 -16.30 -31.73
C HIS A 181 1.35 -16.69 -30.44
N GLY A 182 0.02 -16.61 -30.40
CA GLY A 182 -0.78 -16.80 -29.18
C GLY A 182 -1.26 -15.45 -28.60
N PRO A 183 -2.46 -15.42 -27.98
CA PRO A 183 -3.02 -14.19 -27.43
C PRO A 183 -2.22 -13.66 -26.24
N ASP A 184 -1.49 -14.53 -25.54
CA ASP A 184 -0.58 -14.20 -24.44
C ASP A 184 0.66 -13.38 -24.85
N ARG A 185 0.90 -13.18 -26.16
CA ARG A 185 1.89 -12.23 -26.69
C ARG A 185 1.35 -10.80 -26.80
N VAL A 186 0.09 -10.58 -26.42
CA VAL A 186 -0.53 -9.27 -26.26
C VAL A 186 -0.67 -9.00 -24.76
N VAL A 187 0.07 -8.00 -24.27
CA VAL A 187 0.15 -7.68 -22.84
C VAL A 187 -0.33 -6.26 -22.58
N GLY A 188 -0.95 -6.04 -21.41
CA GLY A 188 -1.29 -4.73 -20.91
C GLY A 188 -0.80 -4.52 -19.49
N PHE A 189 -0.27 -3.33 -19.24
CA PHE A 189 0.14 -2.87 -17.93
C PHE A 189 -0.71 -1.65 -17.57
N SER A 190 -1.55 -1.80 -16.56
CA SER A 190 -2.35 -0.72 -15.97
C SER A 190 -2.42 -0.99 -14.47
N PRO A 191 -1.92 -0.10 -13.61
CA PRO A 191 -1.83 -0.37 -12.18
C PRO A 191 -3.08 0.10 -11.42
N ILE A 192 -3.19 -0.32 -10.15
CA ILE A 192 -4.05 0.26 -9.08
C ILE A 192 -5.49 0.54 -9.54
N PRO A 193 -6.37 -0.47 -9.57
CA PRO A 193 -7.77 -0.29 -9.96
C PRO A 193 -8.55 0.64 -9.02
N ALA A 194 -8.18 0.70 -7.73
CA ALA A 194 -8.91 1.46 -6.70
C ALA A 194 -9.02 2.96 -7.01
N MET A 195 -8.04 3.55 -7.72
CA MET A 195 -8.06 4.98 -8.06
C MET A 195 -9.01 5.32 -9.21
N SER A 196 -9.35 4.35 -10.08
CA SER A 196 -10.27 4.55 -11.21
C SER A 196 -10.75 3.22 -11.80
N MET A 197 -11.67 2.56 -11.09
CA MET A 197 -12.05 1.16 -11.33
C MET A 197 -12.45 0.87 -12.78
N VAL A 198 -13.34 1.68 -13.36
CA VAL A 198 -13.81 1.49 -14.73
C VAL A 198 -12.71 1.78 -15.77
N SER A 199 -11.85 2.76 -15.50
CA SER A 199 -10.70 3.07 -16.38
C SER A 199 -9.72 1.90 -16.44
N TYR A 200 -9.42 1.27 -15.30
CA TYR A 200 -8.63 0.03 -15.23
C TYR A 200 -9.36 -1.13 -15.95
N ALA A 201 -10.66 -1.29 -15.69
CA ALA A 201 -11.47 -2.38 -16.23
C ALA A 201 -11.57 -2.34 -17.76
N ALA A 202 -11.54 -1.15 -18.37
CA ALA A 202 -11.63 -1.01 -19.83
C ALA A 202 -10.54 -1.80 -20.57
N GLY A 203 -9.27 -1.61 -20.18
CA GLY A 203 -8.14 -2.31 -20.80
C GLY A 203 -8.04 -3.78 -20.39
N SER A 204 -8.22 -4.08 -19.10
CA SER A 204 -8.13 -5.46 -18.59
C SER A 204 -9.24 -6.33 -19.14
N ARG A 205 -10.48 -5.85 -19.23
CA ARG A 205 -11.59 -6.59 -19.85
C ARG A 205 -11.33 -6.90 -21.33
N TYR A 206 -10.82 -5.92 -22.08
CA TYR A 206 -10.46 -6.13 -23.49
C TYR A 206 -9.41 -7.24 -23.66
N LEU A 207 -8.35 -7.20 -22.84
CA LEU A 207 -7.28 -8.21 -22.87
C LEU A 207 -7.80 -9.58 -22.47
N SER A 208 -8.51 -9.68 -21.34
CA SER A 208 -9.01 -10.97 -20.83
C SER A 208 -9.98 -11.64 -21.80
N LEU A 209 -10.85 -10.88 -22.50
CA LEU A 209 -11.74 -11.44 -23.52
C LEU A 209 -10.99 -12.02 -24.72
N MET A 210 -9.86 -11.43 -25.08
CA MET A 210 -9.00 -11.88 -26.17
C MET A 210 -8.02 -13.00 -25.74
N GLY A 211 -7.83 -13.22 -24.43
CA GLY A 211 -6.81 -14.11 -23.87
C GLY A 211 -5.43 -13.47 -23.70
N GLY A 212 -5.34 -12.14 -23.70
CA GLY A 212 -4.12 -11.39 -23.42
C GLY A 212 -3.75 -11.36 -21.93
N VAL A 213 -2.53 -10.92 -21.63
CA VAL A 213 -2.00 -10.91 -20.25
C VAL A 213 -2.26 -9.56 -19.58
N CYS A 214 -2.91 -9.61 -18.41
CA CYS A 214 -2.98 -8.48 -17.48
C CYS A 214 -1.79 -8.57 -16.51
N MET A 215 -0.86 -7.62 -16.58
CA MET A 215 0.32 -7.60 -15.72
C MET A 215 -0.04 -7.18 -14.29
N SER A 216 0.63 -7.77 -13.29
CA SER A 216 0.55 -7.34 -11.89
C SER A 216 1.24 -5.98 -11.67
N PHE A 217 0.99 -5.37 -10.51
CA PHE A 217 1.55 -4.06 -10.16
C PHE A 217 2.03 -3.95 -8.71
N TYR A 218 1.38 -4.63 -7.76
CA TYR A 218 1.62 -4.39 -6.32
C TYR A 218 2.95 -4.99 -5.85
N ASP A 219 3.22 -6.21 -6.30
CA ASP A 219 4.52 -6.89 -6.25
C ASP A 219 5.59 -6.11 -7.02
N TRP A 220 5.28 -5.67 -8.25
CA TRP A 220 6.22 -4.96 -9.13
C TRP A 220 6.68 -3.61 -8.56
N TYR A 221 5.78 -2.87 -7.92
CA TYR A 221 6.10 -1.59 -7.28
C TYR A 221 6.82 -1.73 -5.95
N CYS A 222 6.97 -2.96 -5.45
CA CYS A 222 7.46 -3.24 -4.11
C CYS A 222 6.56 -2.61 -3.01
N ASP A 223 5.29 -2.35 -3.34
CA ASP A 223 4.28 -1.90 -2.38
C ASP A 223 3.70 -3.09 -1.62
N LEU A 224 3.70 -4.30 -2.23
CA LEU A 224 3.40 -5.56 -1.54
C LEU A 224 4.50 -5.85 -0.52
N PRO A 225 4.20 -5.91 0.78
CA PRO A 225 5.15 -6.41 1.78
C PRO A 225 5.02 -7.94 1.82
N PRO A 226 5.99 -8.75 1.34
CA PRO A 226 5.86 -10.21 1.34
C PRO A 226 5.68 -10.81 2.74
N SER A 227 6.07 -10.07 3.78
CA SER A 227 5.81 -10.43 5.18
C SER A 227 4.32 -10.54 5.50
N SER A 228 3.43 -9.77 4.87
CA SER A 228 1.99 -9.84 5.15
C SER A 228 1.38 -11.19 4.72
N PRO A 229 1.61 -11.67 3.48
CA PRO A 229 1.23 -13.03 3.10
C PRO A 229 1.92 -14.13 3.92
N MET A 230 3.20 -13.93 4.32
CA MET A 230 3.92 -14.91 5.13
C MET A 230 3.37 -15.04 6.55
N THR A 231 2.96 -13.93 7.17
CA THR A 231 2.49 -13.91 8.57
C THR A 231 0.99 -14.17 8.68
N TRP A 232 0.18 -13.61 7.78
CA TRP A 232 -1.29 -13.61 7.91
C TRP A 232 -2.03 -14.31 6.76
N GLY A 233 -1.33 -14.69 5.68
CA GLY A 233 -1.99 -15.21 4.48
C GLY A 233 -2.88 -14.18 3.77
N GLU A 234 -2.64 -12.89 4.04
CA GLU A 234 -3.37 -11.74 3.48
C GLU A 234 -2.44 -10.93 2.57
N GLN A 235 -2.96 -10.35 1.48
CA GLN A 235 -2.16 -9.49 0.60
C GLN A 235 -1.68 -8.25 1.34
N THR A 236 -2.63 -7.46 1.86
CA THR A 236 -2.41 -6.28 2.71
C THR A 236 -3.76 -5.80 3.21
N ASP A 237 -3.93 -5.80 4.53
CA ASP A 237 -5.02 -5.09 5.20
C ASP A 237 -4.42 -4.27 6.36
N VAL A 238 -4.90 -3.04 6.53
CA VAL A 238 -4.31 -2.06 7.47
C VAL A 238 -5.40 -1.20 8.09
N PRO A 239 -5.20 -0.68 9.31
CA PRO A 239 -6.15 0.25 9.92
C PRO A 239 -6.28 1.55 9.11
N GLU A 240 -7.48 2.12 9.10
CA GLU A 240 -7.73 3.44 8.50
C GLU A 240 -7.01 4.56 9.27
N SER A 241 -6.82 5.73 8.63
CA SER A 241 -6.13 6.86 9.27
C SER A 241 -6.85 7.40 10.51
N ALA A 242 -8.18 7.29 10.56
CA ALA A 242 -8.94 7.70 11.73
C ALA A 242 -8.61 6.85 12.97
N ASP A 243 -8.18 5.60 12.77
CA ASP A 243 -7.79 4.72 13.87
C ASP A 243 -6.45 5.11 14.51
N TRP A 244 -5.62 5.91 13.82
CA TRP A 244 -4.42 6.50 14.44
C TRP A 244 -4.78 7.35 15.65
N TYR A 245 -5.99 7.91 15.69
CA TYR A 245 -6.51 8.70 16.81
C TYR A 245 -6.86 7.87 18.06
N ASN A 246 -6.96 6.54 17.91
CA ASN A 246 -7.22 5.61 19.00
C ASN A 246 -5.93 5.08 19.65
N ALA A 247 -4.77 5.24 18.99
CA ALA A 247 -3.49 4.75 19.49
C ALA A 247 -2.97 5.58 20.67
N GLY A 248 -2.46 4.92 21.72
CA GLY A 248 -1.76 5.57 22.85
C GLY A 248 -0.28 5.86 22.57
N PHE A 249 0.31 5.20 21.57
CA PHE A 249 1.69 5.39 21.14
C PHE A 249 1.82 5.11 19.64
N LEU A 250 2.57 5.94 18.92
CA LEU A 250 2.80 5.79 17.48
C LEU A 250 4.28 5.80 17.13
N ILE A 251 4.72 4.84 16.31
CA ILE A 251 6.04 4.85 15.66
C ILE A 251 5.84 5.02 14.16
N LEU A 252 6.28 6.15 13.62
CA LEU A 252 6.33 6.39 12.19
C LEU A 252 7.68 5.88 11.67
N TRP A 253 7.72 4.64 11.20
CA TRP A 253 8.94 3.98 10.76
C TRP A 253 9.04 3.97 9.24
N GLY A 254 10.01 4.70 8.68
CA GLY A 254 10.19 4.78 7.22
C GLY A 254 9.00 5.40 6.46
N SER A 255 8.13 6.14 7.16
CA SER A 255 6.91 6.71 6.61
C SER A 255 6.86 8.23 6.81
N ASN A 256 7.01 8.97 5.72
CA ASN A 256 7.02 10.44 5.73
C ASN A 256 5.60 11.03 5.65
N VAL A 257 4.77 10.76 6.68
CA VAL A 257 3.32 11.04 6.73
C VAL A 257 2.90 12.43 6.22
N PRO A 258 3.52 13.56 6.60
CA PRO A 258 3.07 14.88 6.10
C PRO A 258 3.20 15.03 4.57
N GLN A 259 4.25 14.46 3.99
CA GLN A 259 4.55 14.57 2.56
C GLN A 259 3.83 13.51 1.75
N THR A 260 4.01 12.25 2.17
CA THR A 260 3.54 11.09 1.46
C THR A 260 2.17 10.69 1.92
N ARG A 261 1.56 11.30 2.95
CA ARG A 261 0.20 11.06 3.49
C ARG A 261 -0.55 12.31 3.90
N THR A 262 -0.26 13.41 3.19
CA THR A 262 -0.82 14.76 3.39
C THR A 262 -2.30 14.84 3.80
N PRO A 263 -3.27 14.21 3.08
CA PRO A 263 -4.68 14.36 3.44
C PRO A 263 -5.08 13.69 4.76
N ASP A 264 -4.25 12.80 5.28
CA ASP A 264 -4.49 12.01 6.51
C ASP A 264 -3.61 12.48 7.67
N ALA A 265 -2.60 13.31 7.40
CA ALA A 265 -1.60 13.73 8.38
C ALA A 265 -2.20 14.48 9.58
N HIS A 266 -3.39 15.07 9.43
CA HIS A 266 -4.06 15.76 10.54
C HIS A 266 -4.36 14.81 11.69
N PHE A 267 -4.83 13.58 11.44
CA PHE A 267 -5.08 12.57 12.47
C PHE A 267 -3.83 12.31 13.33
N TYR A 268 -2.66 12.23 12.69
CA TYR A 268 -1.38 12.07 13.38
C TYR A 268 -1.01 13.29 14.23
N SER A 269 -1.18 14.51 13.70
CA SER A 269 -0.86 15.72 14.46
C SER A 269 -1.84 15.98 15.61
N GLU A 270 -3.13 15.68 15.41
CA GLU A 270 -4.21 15.96 16.36
C GLU A 270 -4.23 14.96 17.50
N VAL A 271 -3.94 13.67 17.26
CA VAL A 271 -3.91 12.66 18.33
C VAL A 271 -2.86 12.98 19.39
N ARG A 272 -1.81 13.71 19.04
CA ARG A 272 -0.80 14.19 20.00
C ARG A 272 -1.40 15.12 21.06
N TYR A 273 -2.44 15.89 20.73
CA TYR A 273 -3.17 16.69 21.72
C TYR A 273 -3.99 15.84 22.70
N LYS A 274 -4.31 14.60 22.34
CA LYS A 274 -4.92 13.58 23.22
C LYS A 274 -3.89 12.93 24.17
N GLY A 275 -2.61 13.31 24.07
CA GLY A 275 -1.53 12.78 24.90
C GLY A 275 -0.76 11.61 24.29
N THR A 276 -1.08 11.22 23.04
CA THR A 276 -0.37 10.15 22.34
C THR A 276 1.05 10.58 22.01
N LYS A 277 2.02 9.78 22.47
CA LYS A 277 3.43 9.99 22.18
C LYS A 277 3.79 9.43 20.81
N SER A 278 4.70 10.10 20.11
CA SER A 278 5.17 9.70 18.79
C SER A 278 6.69 9.65 18.68
N VAL A 279 7.17 8.61 18.03
CA VAL A 279 8.57 8.46 17.58
C VAL A 279 8.60 8.40 16.06
N VAL A 280 9.57 9.05 15.43
CA VAL A 280 9.87 8.87 14.01
C VAL A 280 11.22 8.16 13.86
N VAL A 281 11.23 7.09 13.07
CA VAL A 281 12.43 6.35 12.68
C VAL A 281 12.71 6.64 11.20
N SER A 282 13.72 7.46 10.93
CA SER A 282 14.13 7.85 9.58
C SER A 282 15.62 8.18 9.56
N PRO A 283 16.39 7.72 8.55
CA PRO A 283 17.82 8.00 8.46
C PRO A 283 18.12 9.50 8.29
N ASP A 284 17.23 10.24 7.64
CA ASP A 284 17.26 11.68 7.46
C ASP A 284 16.24 12.40 8.36
N TYR A 285 16.37 13.72 8.47
CA TYR A 285 15.41 14.57 9.17
C TYR A 285 14.19 14.85 8.29
N SER A 286 13.36 13.82 8.13
CA SER A 286 12.15 13.86 7.29
C SER A 286 11.13 14.91 7.74
N GLU A 287 10.13 15.23 6.89
CA GLU A 287 9.04 16.14 7.27
C GLU A 287 8.25 15.62 8.49
N ALA A 288 8.05 14.30 8.60
CA ALA A 288 7.39 13.67 9.74
C ALA A 288 8.15 13.92 11.05
N THR A 289 9.48 13.93 11.00
CA THR A 289 10.35 14.12 12.17
C THR A 289 10.04 15.42 12.92
N LYS A 290 9.71 16.48 12.19
CA LYS A 290 9.33 17.79 12.75
C LYS A 290 8.18 17.71 13.78
N PHE A 291 7.28 16.74 13.63
CA PHE A 291 6.08 16.61 14.44
C PHE A 291 6.21 15.56 15.55
N SER A 292 7.32 14.81 15.59
CA SER A 292 7.53 13.74 16.57
C SER A 292 8.05 14.24 17.91
N ASP A 293 7.92 13.42 18.96
CA ASP A 293 8.50 13.70 20.27
C ASP A 293 9.94 13.15 20.38
N MET A 294 10.33 12.25 19.48
CA MET A 294 11.67 11.68 19.39
C MET A 294 11.98 11.27 17.96
N TRP A 295 13.22 11.54 17.54
CA TRP A 295 13.78 11.08 16.27
C TRP A 295 14.85 10.02 16.53
N LEU A 296 14.69 8.86 15.89
CA LEU A 296 15.73 7.84 15.79
C LEU A 296 16.21 7.78 14.34
N ASN A 297 17.53 7.84 14.14
CA ASN A 297 18.17 7.91 12.83
C ASN A 297 19.13 6.75 12.56
N PRO A 298 18.63 5.50 12.51
CA PRO A 298 19.46 4.36 12.14
C PRO A 298 19.99 4.54 10.70
N LYS A 299 21.10 3.84 10.40
CA LYS A 299 21.58 3.73 9.03
C LYS A 299 20.48 3.14 8.14
N GLN A 300 20.24 3.71 6.96
CA GLN A 300 19.15 3.27 6.09
C GLN A 300 19.30 1.79 5.72
N GLY A 301 18.26 0.98 5.93
CA GLY A 301 18.30 -0.45 5.65
C GLY A 301 18.80 -1.32 6.81
N THR A 302 19.18 -0.74 7.96
CA THR A 302 19.51 -1.49 9.19
C THR A 302 18.37 -1.51 10.20
N ASP A 303 17.17 -1.09 9.79
CA ASP A 303 15.98 -0.97 10.62
C ASP A 303 15.60 -2.29 11.31
N ALA A 304 15.80 -3.44 10.64
CA ALA A 304 15.56 -4.76 11.21
C ALA A 304 16.44 -5.05 12.43
N ALA A 305 17.67 -4.52 12.49
CA ALA A 305 18.53 -4.69 13.66
C ALA A 305 17.96 -3.95 14.88
N LEU A 306 17.44 -2.73 14.67
CA LEU A 306 16.76 -1.96 15.70
C LEU A 306 15.48 -2.65 16.16
N SER A 307 14.65 -3.15 15.24
CA SER A 307 13.40 -3.84 15.60
C SER A 307 13.66 -5.16 16.36
N MET A 308 14.71 -5.91 15.99
CA MET A 308 15.11 -7.12 16.72
C MET A 308 15.60 -6.80 18.14
N ALA A 309 16.35 -5.71 18.33
CA ALA A 309 16.76 -5.25 19.65
C ALA A 309 15.58 -4.79 20.50
N MET A 310 14.62 -4.07 19.92
CA MET A 310 13.37 -3.70 20.60
C MET A 310 12.56 -4.93 21.00
N GLY A 311 12.39 -5.89 20.09
CA GLY A 311 11.72 -7.16 20.35
C GLY A 311 12.40 -7.97 21.46
N HIS A 312 13.73 -7.97 21.53
CA HIS A 312 14.49 -8.60 22.61
C HIS A 312 14.13 -8.02 23.98
N VAL A 313 14.08 -6.69 24.12
CA VAL A 313 13.72 -6.03 25.38
C VAL A 313 12.26 -6.34 25.75
N ILE A 314 11.34 -6.30 24.77
CA ILE A 314 9.93 -6.66 25.00
C ILE A 314 9.80 -8.09 25.51
N LEU A 315 10.46 -9.06 24.87
CA LEU A 315 10.43 -10.46 25.30
C LEU A 315 11.06 -10.64 26.68
N ARG A 316 12.22 -10.01 26.94
CA ARG A 316 12.89 -10.07 28.25
C ARG A 316 11.99 -9.53 29.35
N GLU A 317 11.56 -8.28 29.23
CA GLU A 317 10.89 -7.59 30.33
C GLU A 317 9.43 -8.02 30.49
N TYR A 318 8.70 -8.23 29.39
CA TYR A 318 7.25 -8.43 29.43
C TYR A 318 6.79 -9.87 29.22
N HIS A 319 7.62 -10.76 28.68
CA HIS A 319 7.31 -12.18 28.55
C HIS A 319 8.08 -13.09 29.50
N LEU A 320 9.22 -12.63 30.05
CA LEU A 320 10.01 -13.41 31.01
C LEU A 320 9.95 -12.81 32.41
N ASP A 321 10.45 -11.57 32.58
CA ASP A 321 10.66 -11.03 33.94
C ASP A 321 9.34 -10.61 34.60
N ARG A 322 8.43 -9.96 33.86
CA ARG A 322 7.12 -9.51 34.37
C ARG A 322 5.94 -10.41 33.99
N GLN A 323 5.96 -11.04 32.81
CA GLN A 323 4.87 -11.83 32.24
C GLN A 323 3.52 -11.08 32.18
N ALA A 324 3.40 -10.12 31.26
CA ALA A 324 2.19 -9.34 31.07
C ALA A 324 1.04 -10.23 30.57
N GLU A 325 -0.01 -10.39 31.39
CA GLU A 325 -1.15 -11.30 31.12
C GLU A 325 -1.76 -11.13 29.73
N TYR A 326 -1.98 -9.89 29.29
CA TYR A 326 -2.54 -9.60 27.97
C TYR A 326 -1.65 -10.11 26.83
N PHE A 327 -0.32 -9.96 26.95
CA PHE A 327 0.62 -10.39 25.91
C PHE A 327 0.75 -11.91 25.86
N GLU A 328 0.80 -12.56 27.01
CA GLU A 328 0.83 -14.02 27.12
C GLU A 328 -0.43 -14.65 26.53
N ASP A 329 -1.62 -14.13 26.90
CA ASP A 329 -2.88 -14.63 26.36
C ASP A 329 -3.02 -14.40 24.85
N TYR A 330 -2.60 -13.23 24.38
CA TYR A 330 -2.62 -12.90 22.95
C TYR A 330 -1.72 -13.84 22.16
N CYS A 331 -0.45 -13.99 22.56
CA CYS A 331 0.50 -14.83 21.83
C CYS A 331 0.06 -16.29 21.82
N ARG A 332 -0.51 -16.77 22.92
CA ARG A 332 -1.04 -18.14 23.05
C ARG A 332 -2.20 -18.45 22.09
N LYS A 333 -3.08 -17.47 21.84
CA LYS A 333 -4.30 -17.67 21.04
C LYS A 333 -4.14 -17.31 19.57
N TYR A 334 -3.38 -16.26 19.28
CA TYR A 334 -3.40 -15.59 17.99
C TYR A 334 -2.08 -15.68 17.22
N THR A 335 -1.14 -16.49 17.70
CA THR A 335 0.13 -16.75 17.01
C THR A 335 0.41 -18.25 16.92
N ASP A 336 1.40 -18.61 16.11
CA ASP A 336 1.91 -19.96 16.01
C ASP A 336 3.01 -20.28 17.04
N MET A 337 3.28 -19.40 18.01
CA MET A 337 4.26 -19.64 19.08
C MET A 337 4.05 -20.97 19.85
N PRO A 338 2.81 -21.42 20.17
CA PRO A 338 2.60 -22.70 20.84
C PRO A 338 2.81 -23.93 19.94
N MET A 339 2.96 -23.74 18.62
CA MET A 339 3.04 -24.85 17.68
C MET A 339 4.41 -25.53 17.74
N LEU A 340 4.42 -26.86 17.65
CA LEU A 340 5.64 -27.64 17.74
C LEU A 340 6.42 -27.63 16.42
N VAL A 341 7.74 -27.48 16.52
CA VAL A 341 8.68 -27.54 15.39
C VAL A 341 9.52 -28.82 15.51
N ARG A 342 9.63 -29.58 14.42
CA ARG A 342 10.51 -30.75 14.36
C ARG A 342 11.96 -30.29 14.22
N LEU A 343 12.82 -30.84 15.08
CA LEU A 343 14.27 -30.65 15.02
C LEU A 343 14.94 -31.83 14.30
N VAL A 344 15.88 -31.55 13.41
CA VAL A 344 16.67 -32.57 12.71
C VAL A 344 18.16 -32.33 12.89
N LYS A 345 18.94 -33.42 12.98
CA LYS A 345 20.38 -33.33 13.18
C LYS A 345 21.08 -32.96 11.87
N LYS A 346 21.95 -31.95 11.91
CA LYS A 346 22.77 -31.50 10.79
C LYS A 346 24.09 -30.94 11.32
N ASP A 347 25.20 -31.30 10.70
CA ASP A 347 26.54 -30.74 11.00
C ASP A 347 26.88 -30.71 12.51
N GLY A 348 26.56 -31.81 13.22
CA GLY A 348 26.87 -31.96 14.65
C GLY A 348 25.89 -31.32 15.64
N HIS A 349 24.90 -30.54 15.18
CA HIS A 349 23.88 -29.87 15.99
C HIS A 349 22.47 -30.13 15.44
N TYR A 350 21.42 -29.55 16.03
CA TYR A 350 20.06 -29.60 15.52
C TYR A 350 19.70 -28.33 14.74
N ILE A 351 18.81 -28.44 13.75
CA ILE A 351 18.19 -27.30 13.08
C ILE A 351 16.66 -27.45 13.06
N PRO A 352 15.89 -26.34 13.07
CA PRO A 352 14.45 -26.39 12.84
C PRO A 352 14.16 -26.81 11.39
N GLU A 353 13.28 -27.79 11.19
CA GLU A 353 12.89 -28.30 9.87
C GLU A 353 11.53 -27.76 9.42
N ARG A 354 10.45 -28.25 10.04
CA ARG A 354 9.06 -27.87 9.73
C ARG A 354 8.20 -27.98 10.99
N LEU A 355 7.03 -27.36 10.95
CA LEU A 355 5.99 -27.60 11.94
C LEU A 355 5.57 -29.07 11.96
N VAL A 356 5.37 -29.61 13.15
CA VAL A 356 4.81 -30.94 13.39
C VAL A 356 3.35 -30.96 12.94
N ARG A 357 2.95 -32.05 12.28
CA ARG A 357 1.60 -32.24 11.71
C ARG A 357 0.89 -33.37 12.42
N ALA A 358 -0.44 -33.36 12.41
CA ALA A 358 -1.25 -34.44 12.99
C ALA A 358 -0.90 -35.80 12.36
N SER A 359 -0.62 -35.82 11.05
CA SER A 359 -0.19 -37.01 10.29
C SER A 359 1.15 -37.62 10.75
N ASP A 360 1.94 -36.90 11.54
CA ASP A 360 3.21 -37.43 12.08
C ASP A 360 2.94 -38.43 13.24
N PHE A 361 1.75 -38.41 13.82
CA PHE A 361 1.37 -39.25 14.95
C PHE A 361 0.63 -40.52 14.52
N VAL A 362 0.64 -41.52 15.40
CA VAL A 362 -0.16 -42.74 15.22
C VAL A 362 -1.65 -42.37 15.14
N LYS A 363 -2.36 -42.95 14.16
CA LYS A 363 -3.78 -42.64 13.84
C LYS A 363 -4.03 -41.16 13.54
N ASP A 364 -3.02 -40.45 13.01
CA ASP A 364 -3.15 -39.08 12.53
C ASP A 364 -3.70 -38.10 13.58
N LEU A 365 -3.38 -38.35 14.86
CA LEU A 365 -3.91 -37.62 16.02
C LEU A 365 -5.46 -37.57 16.06
N SER A 366 -6.13 -38.58 15.52
CA SER A 366 -7.59 -38.67 15.35
C SER A 366 -8.18 -37.72 14.29
N GLU A 367 -7.35 -37.02 13.53
CA GLU A 367 -7.77 -36.16 12.42
C GLU A 367 -8.00 -36.99 11.15
N LYS A 368 -9.25 -37.02 10.66
CA LYS A 368 -9.62 -37.83 9.47
C LYS A 368 -9.43 -37.10 8.14
N ASN A 369 -9.54 -35.78 8.14
CA ASN A 369 -9.41 -34.94 6.95
C ASN A 369 -8.17 -34.05 7.07
N ASN A 370 -7.38 -34.00 5.98
CA ASN A 370 -6.14 -33.24 5.84
C ASN A 370 -5.21 -33.23 7.08
N PRO A 371 -4.91 -34.39 7.71
CA PRO A 371 -4.05 -34.43 8.90
C PRO A 371 -2.64 -33.89 8.66
N GLU A 372 -2.15 -33.94 7.42
CA GLU A 372 -0.88 -33.39 6.99
C GLU A 372 -0.85 -31.86 6.96
N TRP A 373 -2.01 -31.18 7.06
CA TRP A 373 -2.15 -29.72 7.05
C TRP A 373 -2.60 -29.14 8.40
N LYS A 374 -2.66 -29.97 9.45
CA LYS A 374 -3.06 -29.58 10.80
C LYS A 374 -1.84 -29.53 11.72
N THR A 375 -1.52 -28.36 12.25
CA THR A 375 -0.38 -28.13 13.15
C THR A 375 -0.67 -28.69 14.54
N VAL A 376 0.37 -29.09 15.28
CA VAL A 376 0.24 -29.73 16.60
C VAL A 376 0.86 -28.85 17.69
N ALA A 377 0.21 -28.79 18.84
CA ALA A 377 0.66 -28.13 20.05
C ALA A 377 0.49 -29.04 21.28
N LEU A 378 0.91 -28.58 22.46
CA LEU A 378 0.64 -29.24 23.74
C LEU A 378 -0.48 -28.52 24.49
N ASP A 379 -1.43 -29.28 25.03
CA ASP A 379 -2.42 -28.78 25.98
C ASP A 379 -1.79 -28.69 27.38
N ALA A 380 -1.74 -27.49 27.96
CA ALA A 380 -1.19 -27.24 29.28
C ALA A 380 -1.97 -27.96 30.40
N ASN A 381 -3.25 -28.31 30.16
CA ASN A 381 -4.11 -28.94 31.15
C ASN A 381 -3.73 -30.40 31.43
N ASP A 382 -3.42 -31.18 30.39
CA ASP A 382 -3.13 -32.62 30.50
C ASP A 382 -1.83 -33.05 29.82
N LYS A 383 -1.05 -32.09 29.31
CA LYS A 383 0.25 -32.25 28.65
C LYS A 383 0.21 -33.17 27.42
N LYS A 384 -0.96 -33.32 26.79
CA LYS A 384 -1.12 -34.14 25.57
C LYS A 384 -0.91 -33.31 24.30
N PHE A 385 -0.45 -33.99 23.26
CA PHE A 385 -0.44 -33.45 21.90
C PHE A 385 -1.85 -33.30 21.38
N VAL A 386 -2.17 -32.13 20.85
CA VAL A 386 -3.47 -31.77 20.29
C VAL A 386 -3.32 -31.06 18.95
N ALA A 387 -4.28 -31.25 18.06
CA ALA A 387 -4.43 -30.45 16.85
C ALA A 387 -5.47 -29.36 17.13
N PRO A 388 -5.07 -28.12 17.47
CA PRO A 388 -6.01 -27.03 17.71
C PRO A 388 -6.77 -26.66 16.43
N GLN A 389 -8.02 -26.20 16.60
CA GLN A 389 -8.83 -25.66 15.52
C GLN A 389 -8.14 -24.47 14.84
N GLY A 390 -8.55 -24.20 13.58
CA GLY A 390 -8.10 -23.01 12.83
C GLY A 390 -6.91 -23.22 11.88
N SER A 391 -6.12 -24.29 12.04
CA SER A 391 -5.09 -24.63 11.04
C SER A 391 -5.70 -24.91 9.65
N VAL A 392 -4.93 -24.70 8.58
CA VAL A 392 -5.46 -24.68 7.20
C VAL A 392 -6.11 -26.01 6.78
N GLY A 393 -5.72 -27.13 7.39
CA GLY A 393 -6.36 -28.43 7.16
C GLY A 393 -7.85 -28.47 7.55
N PHE A 394 -8.31 -27.61 8.47
CA PHE A 394 -9.73 -27.51 8.82
C PHE A 394 -10.54 -26.64 7.85
N ARG A 395 -9.89 -25.93 6.92
CA ARG A 395 -10.55 -24.97 6.02
C ARG A 395 -11.29 -25.63 4.86
N TRP A 396 -10.83 -26.80 4.43
CA TRP A 396 -11.32 -27.48 3.21
C TRP A 396 -11.55 -28.95 3.49
N GLY A 397 -12.55 -29.54 2.83
CA GLY A 397 -12.90 -30.96 3.02
C GLY A 397 -13.73 -31.26 4.29
N GLU A 398 -13.91 -30.27 5.15
CA GLU A 398 -14.75 -30.30 6.35
C GLU A 398 -15.25 -28.87 6.69
N ASP A 399 -16.14 -28.73 7.67
CA ASP A 399 -16.77 -27.46 8.06
C ASP A 399 -16.82 -27.28 9.59
N GLY A 400 -16.89 -26.02 10.03
CA GLY A 400 -17.17 -25.67 11.43
C GLY A 400 -15.96 -25.57 12.37
N GLN A 401 -14.79 -26.06 11.96
CA GLN A 401 -13.57 -26.10 12.80
C GLN A 401 -12.44 -25.17 12.31
N TRP A 402 -12.67 -24.41 11.23
CA TRP A 402 -11.75 -23.35 10.79
C TRP A 402 -12.06 -22.03 11.50
N ASN A 403 -11.70 -21.96 12.77
CA ASN A 403 -11.90 -20.82 13.65
C ASN A 403 -10.78 -20.78 14.72
N LEU A 404 -10.72 -19.71 15.53
CA LEU A 404 -9.70 -19.53 16.58
C LEU A 404 -10.26 -19.82 17.99
N GLU A 405 -11.31 -20.62 18.10
CA GLU A 405 -11.76 -21.10 19.42
C GLU A 405 -10.67 -21.99 20.04
N GLU A 406 -10.52 -21.91 21.35
CA GLU A 406 -9.55 -22.71 22.12
C GLU A 406 -10.02 -24.16 22.27
N LYS A 407 -10.19 -24.85 21.14
CA LYS A 407 -10.63 -26.25 21.05
C LYS A 407 -9.71 -27.06 20.17
N ASP A 408 -9.63 -28.36 20.42
CA ASP A 408 -9.03 -29.30 19.47
C ASP A 408 -10.01 -29.72 18.36
N GLY A 409 -9.52 -30.47 17.37
CA GLY A 409 -10.33 -31.04 16.29
C GLY A 409 -11.41 -32.04 16.74
N GLN A 410 -11.43 -32.44 18.02
CA GLN A 410 -12.47 -33.27 18.62
C GLN A 410 -13.49 -32.43 19.42
N GLY A 411 -13.29 -31.12 19.51
CA GLY A 411 -14.17 -30.18 20.21
C GLY A 411 -13.90 -30.07 21.72
N LYS A 412 -12.83 -30.68 22.24
CA LYS A 412 -12.40 -30.52 23.63
C LYS A 412 -11.78 -29.14 23.80
N GLU A 413 -12.12 -28.43 24.87
CA GLU A 413 -11.44 -27.18 25.25
C GLU A 413 -9.97 -27.46 25.60
N VAL A 414 -9.06 -26.64 25.09
CA VAL A 414 -7.61 -26.79 25.29
C VAL A 414 -6.99 -25.47 25.71
N LYS A 415 -5.91 -25.53 26.49
CA LYS A 415 -5.12 -24.35 26.85
C LYS A 415 -3.71 -24.55 26.31
N LEU A 416 -3.38 -24.00 25.15
CA LEU A 416 -2.09 -24.28 24.50
C LEU A 416 -0.90 -23.79 25.35
N GLN A 417 0.15 -24.60 25.42
CA GLN A 417 1.38 -24.29 26.14
C GLN A 417 2.39 -23.59 25.23
N LEU A 418 2.94 -22.45 25.69
CA LEU A 418 3.87 -21.63 24.90
C LEU A 418 5.32 -22.11 24.91
N SER A 419 5.78 -22.68 26.03
CA SER A 419 7.20 -22.99 26.25
C SER A 419 7.38 -24.34 26.93
N LEU A 420 8.53 -24.96 26.67
CA LEU A 420 8.97 -26.23 27.29
C LEU A 420 10.06 -26.03 28.34
N ILE A 421 10.26 -24.80 28.81
CA ILE A 421 11.43 -24.42 29.62
C ILE A 421 11.48 -25.07 31.02
N LEU A 422 10.35 -25.46 31.59
CA LEU A 422 10.32 -26.11 32.91
C LEU A 422 10.82 -27.55 32.80
N ASP A 423 11.48 -28.04 33.85
CA ASP A 423 12.09 -29.39 33.88
C ASP A 423 11.07 -30.51 33.63
N GLU A 424 9.80 -30.30 33.97
CA GLU A 424 8.71 -31.25 33.71
C GLU A 424 8.20 -31.22 32.25
N ASP A 425 8.51 -30.15 31.51
CA ASP A 425 8.01 -29.88 30.17
C ASP A 425 8.98 -30.29 29.06
N HIS A 426 10.22 -30.70 29.38
CA HIS A 426 11.19 -31.18 28.40
C HIS A 426 11.93 -32.43 28.89
N ASP A 427 12.51 -33.17 27.94
CA ASP A 427 13.25 -34.40 28.23
C ASP A 427 14.67 -34.36 27.64
N ALA A 428 14.99 -33.28 26.92
CA ALA A 428 16.33 -32.96 26.47
C ALA A 428 16.52 -31.45 26.31
N ILE A 429 17.77 -31.01 26.42
CA ILE A 429 18.20 -29.68 25.97
C ILE A 429 18.98 -29.89 24.67
N ALA A 430 18.45 -29.38 23.57
CA ALA A 430 19.04 -29.52 22.25
C ALA A 430 19.87 -28.29 21.88
N ASP A 431 21.08 -28.51 21.37
CA ASP A 431 21.89 -27.46 20.76
C ASP A 431 21.35 -27.19 19.34
N VAL A 432 20.63 -26.09 19.18
CA VAL A 432 19.97 -25.71 17.92
C VAL A 432 20.74 -24.56 17.26
N GLY A 433 21.09 -24.73 15.99
CA GLY A 433 21.79 -23.74 15.19
C GLY A 433 20.83 -22.79 14.48
N PHE A 434 21.06 -21.49 14.64
CA PHE A 434 20.32 -20.42 13.97
C PHE A 434 21.23 -19.66 13.02
N PRO A 435 20.82 -19.42 11.76
CA PRO A 435 21.63 -18.67 10.82
C PRO A 435 21.74 -17.20 11.26
N TYR A 436 22.94 -16.64 11.15
CA TYR A 436 23.21 -15.24 11.45
C TYR A 436 23.93 -14.57 10.27
N PHE A 437 23.39 -13.43 9.86
CA PHE A 437 23.86 -12.69 8.68
C PHE A 437 24.45 -11.32 9.00
N GLY A 438 24.35 -10.88 10.26
CA GLY A 438 24.86 -9.58 10.71
C GLY A 438 26.39 -9.53 10.85
N ASN A 439 27.08 -10.63 10.55
CA ASN A 439 28.54 -10.73 10.56
C ASN A 439 29.17 -10.61 9.15
N ARG A 440 28.36 -10.37 8.12
CA ARG A 440 28.86 -10.22 6.75
C ARG A 440 29.55 -8.86 6.58
N GLU A 441 30.77 -8.87 6.06
CA GLU A 441 31.50 -7.65 5.72
C GLU A 441 30.80 -6.88 4.59
N HIS A 442 30.77 -5.55 4.71
CA HIS A 442 30.25 -4.65 3.70
C HIS A 442 30.94 -3.29 3.76
N ASP A 443 31.27 -2.71 2.61
CA ASP A 443 31.96 -1.41 2.50
C ASP A 443 31.23 -0.20 3.11
N HIS A 444 29.96 -0.33 3.48
CA HIS A 444 29.07 0.81 3.79
C HIS A 444 28.19 0.59 5.02
N PHE A 445 28.30 -0.59 5.66
CA PHE A 445 27.49 -1.00 6.79
C PHE A 445 28.38 -1.72 7.80
N GLU A 446 28.19 -1.39 9.07
CA GLU A 446 28.89 -2.06 10.17
C GLU A 446 28.33 -3.47 10.37
N GLY A 447 29.22 -4.45 10.50
CA GLY A 447 28.90 -5.81 10.89
C GLY A 447 29.23 -6.07 12.36
N THR A 448 29.03 -7.30 12.81
CA THR A 448 29.46 -7.79 14.13
C THR A 448 30.41 -8.97 14.00
N ASP A 449 31.07 -9.35 15.09
CA ASP A 449 32.05 -10.43 15.17
C ASP A 449 31.46 -11.81 15.52
N HIS A 450 30.13 -11.95 15.49
CA HIS A 450 29.46 -13.21 15.75
C HIS A 450 29.74 -14.26 14.66
N ASP A 451 29.63 -15.54 15.02
CA ASP A 451 29.63 -16.64 14.06
C ASP A 451 28.40 -16.60 13.13
N SER A 452 28.54 -17.13 11.91
CA SER A 452 27.43 -17.22 10.94
C SER A 452 26.34 -18.23 11.35
N VAL A 453 26.61 -19.07 12.34
CA VAL A 453 25.63 -19.97 12.96
C VAL A 453 25.73 -19.80 14.47
N LEU A 454 24.63 -19.37 15.07
CA LEU A 454 24.52 -19.20 16.52
C LEU A 454 23.90 -20.44 17.13
N ILE A 455 24.67 -21.17 17.95
CA ILE A 455 24.15 -22.29 18.72
C ILE A 455 23.41 -21.77 19.96
N ARG A 456 22.19 -22.27 20.17
CA ARG A 456 21.34 -21.96 21.33
C ARG A 456 20.79 -23.23 21.94
N SER A 457 20.78 -23.29 23.26
CA SER A 457 20.20 -24.39 24.02
C SER A 457 18.67 -24.23 24.06
N VAL A 458 17.96 -25.18 23.46
CA VAL A 458 16.49 -25.17 23.34
C VAL A 458 15.90 -26.38 24.09
N PRO A 459 14.94 -26.18 25.02
CA PRO A 459 14.24 -27.29 25.66
C PRO A 459 13.39 -28.04 24.63
N ALA A 460 13.51 -29.36 24.60
CA ALA A 460 12.89 -30.22 23.60
C ALA A 460 12.33 -31.52 24.21
N LYS A 461 11.32 -32.08 23.53
CA LYS A 461 10.76 -33.40 23.83
C LYS A 461 11.13 -34.42 22.76
N GLN A 462 11.43 -35.65 23.17
CA GLN A 462 11.52 -36.80 22.27
C GLN A 462 10.12 -37.36 22.05
N VAL A 463 9.65 -37.29 20.80
CA VAL A 463 8.31 -37.76 20.43
C VAL A 463 8.43 -38.99 19.55
N LYS A 464 7.76 -40.07 19.93
CA LYS A 464 7.63 -41.25 19.07
C LYS A 464 6.58 -40.96 17.99
N LEU A 465 7.06 -40.75 16.77
CA LEU A 465 6.21 -40.58 15.59
C LEU A 465 5.75 -41.94 15.06
N ARG A 466 4.87 -41.91 14.05
CA ARG A 466 4.27 -43.11 13.44
C ARG A 466 5.29 -44.10 12.86
N ASP A 467 6.37 -43.60 12.26
CA ASP A 467 7.39 -44.38 11.56
C ASP A 467 8.68 -44.55 12.37
#